data_AF-A0A1B8FTB7-F1
#
_entry.id   AF-A0A1B8FTB7-F1
#
_cell.length_a   1.000
_cell.length_b   1.000
_cell.length_c   1.000
_cell.angle_alpha   90.00
_cell.angle_beta   90.00
_cell.angle_gamma   90.00
#
_symmetry.space_group_name_H-M   'P 1'
#
loop_
_entity.id
_entity.type
_entity.pdbx_description
1 polymer ?
#
loop_
_entity_poly.entity_id
_entity_poly.type
_entity_poly.pdbx_seq_one_letter_code
_entity_poly.pdbx_strand_id
1 'polypeptide(L)'
;MSAPFARGFATAARRMASQSEDALLSKGAKKDPELYLLMAATCATVGGAGYYLGANPTSGTSEAQIATSANSKPWEQPAPSDSKGDFKYQYYPGGNPANAPRDAPSALHSVIVPNVNLPKELHEKYNKWGKDGY
;
A
#
# COMPACT_ATOMS: atom_id res chain seq x y z
N MET A 1 -0.66 12.35 32.35
CA MET A 1 -1.20 11.13 32.98
C MET A 1 -0.51 9.92 32.34
N SER A 2 0.41 9.28 33.05
CA SER A 2 1.26 8.19 32.57
C SER A 2 0.51 6.86 32.58
N ALA A 3 0.49 6.12 31.47
CA ALA A 3 -0.14 4.81 31.37
C ALA A 3 0.65 3.73 32.15
N PRO A 4 0.14 3.19 33.27
CA PRO A 4 0.84 2.16 34.04
C PRO A 4 0.70 0.77 33.41
N PHE A 5 -0.17 0.59 32.42
CA PHE A 5 -0.52 -0.70 31.85
C PHE A 5 0.59 -1.32 30.98
N ALA A 6 1.36 -0.50 30.26
CA ALA A 6 2.41 -0.97 29.36
C ALA A 6 3.67 -1.50 30.10
N ARG A 7 3.93 -1.01 31.32
CA ARG A 7 5.11 -1.44 32.10
C ARG A 7 4.91 -2.78 32.81
N GLY A 8 3.69 -3.13 33.21
CA GLY A 8 3.41 -4.42 33.86
C GLY A 8 3.66 -5.61 32.93
N PHE A 9 3.21 -5.50 31.67
CA PHE A 9 3.35 -6.55 30.66
C PHE A 9 4.81 -6.78 30.25
N ALA A 10 5.58 -5.69 30.07
CA ALA A 10 6.99 -5.77 29.70
C ALA A 10 7.85 -6.45 30.79
N THR A 11 7.51 -6.23 32.07
CA THR A 11 8.25 -6.84 33.18
C THR A 11 7.87 -8.31 33.42
N ALA A 12 6.61 -8.68 33.14
CA ALA A 12 6.14 -10.07 33.19
C ALA A 12 6.71 -10.91 32.03
N ALA A 13 6.70 -10.37 30.80
CA ALA A 13 7.31 -11.00 29.64
C ALA A 13 8.83 -11.18 29.84
N ARG A 14 9.51 -10.19 30.41
CA ARG A 14 10.94 -10.27 30.72
C ARG A 14 11.27 -11.24 31.86
N ARG A 15 10.35 -11.43 32.82
CA ARG A 15 10.49 -12.45 33.88
C ARG A 15 10.24 -13.86 33.35
N MET A 16 9.27 -14.07 32.46
CA MET A 16 9.07 -15.37 31.80
C MET A 16 10.27 -15.76 30.94
N ALA A 17 10.78 -14.82 30.12
CA ALA A 17 11.99 -15.03 29.32
C ALA A 17 13.28 -15.22 30.15
N SER A 18 13.27 -14.91 31.45
CA SER A 18 14.44 -15.00 32.33
C SER A 18 14.55 -16.31 33.11
N GLN A 19 13.46 -17.08 33.22
CA GLN A 19 13.58 -18.49 33.56
C GLN A 19 14.04 -19.19 32.30
N SER A 20 14.93 -20.18 32.40
CA SER A 20 15.40 -20.98 31.28
C SER A 20 14.21 -21.68 30.60
N GLU A 21 13.54 -20.98 29.67
CA GLU A 21 12.33 -21.43 28.97
C GLU A 21 12.62 -22.75 28.26
N ASP A 22 13.80 -22.90 27.67
CA ASP A 22 14.27 -24.15 27.07
C ASP A 22 14.31 -25.31 28.06
N ALA A 23 14.72 -25.06 29.31
CA ALA A 23 14.81 -26.11 30.32
C ALA A 23 13.43 -26.49 30.89
N LEU A 24 12.49 -25.54 30.97
CA LEU A 24 11.12 -25.81 31.44
C LEU A 24 10.29 -26.49 30.35
N LEU A 25 10.38 -26.01 29.12
CA LEU A 25 9.68 -26.59 27.96
C LEU A 25 10.21 -27.98 27.63
N SER A 26 11.54 -28.20 27.66
CA SER A 26 12.11 -29.53 27.45
C SER A 26 11.81 -30.50 28.60
N LYS A 27 11.75 -30.02 29.85
CA LYS A 27 11.38 -30.85 31.01
C LYS A 27 9.89 -31.19 31.01
N GLY A 28 9.03 -30.31 30.50
CA GLY A 28 7.61 -30.58 30.25
C GLY A 28 7.41 -31.57 29.11
N ALA A 29 8.06 -31.34 27.96
CA ALA A 29 7.95 -32.21 26.78
C ALA A 29 8.51 -33.63 27.02
N LYS A 30 9.51 -33.77 27.89
CA LYS A 30 10.02 -35.09 28.31
C LYS A 30 9.06 -35.87 29.21
N LYS A 31 8.19 -35.17 29.96
CA LYS A 31 7.18 -35.82 30.80
C LYS A 31 5.96 -36.25 29.98
N ASP A 32 5.51 -35.37 29.08
CA ASP A 32 4.33 -35.59 28.27
C ASP A 32 4.70 -35.56 26.77
N PRO A 33 4.94 -36.72 26.13
CA PRO A 33 5.44 -36.77 24.77
C PRO A 33 4.45 -36.22 23.72
N GLU A 34 3.16 -36.09 24.07
CA GLU A 34 2.14 -35.45 23.23
C GLU A 34 2.44 -33.96 22.97
N LEU A 35 3.22 -33.32 23.86
CA LEU A 35 3.63 -31.92 23.68
C LEU A 35 4.50 -31.72 22.42
N TYR A 36 5.22 -32.75 21.96
CA TYR A 36 5.99 -32.69 20.72
C TYR A 36 5.07 -32.63 19.47
N LEU A 37 3.93 -33.32 19.51
CA LEU A 37 2.93 -33.25 18.44
C LEU A 37 2.27 -31.88 18.41
N LEU A 38 1.93 -31.33 19.58
CA LEU A 38 1.39 -29.97 19.70
C LEU A 38 2.39 -28.92 19.18
N MET A 39 3.67 -29.06 19.53
CA MET A 39 4.74 -28.18 19.04
C MET A 39 4.86 -28.27 17.51
N ALA A 40 4.88 -29.47 16.94
CA ALA A 40 4.93 -29.65 15.49
C ALA A 40 3.74 -29.00 14.78
N ALA A 41 2.52 -29.17 15.32
CA ALA A 41 1.32 -28.54 14.77
C ALA A 41 1.38 -27.01 14.84
N THR A 42 1.87 -26.45 15.95
CA THR A 42 2.01 -25.00 16.13
C THR A 42 3.08 -24.41 15.21
N CYS A 43 4.22 -25.10 15.05
CA CYS A 43 5.25 -24.71 14.10
C CYS A 43 4.73 -24.75 12.66
N ALA A 44 3.91 -25.74 12.30
CA ALA A 44 3.30 -25.83 10.98
C ALA A 44 2.32 -24.67 10.70
N THR A 45 1.47 -24.31 11.67
CA THR A 45 0.50 -23.22 11.49
C THR A 45 1.17 -21.85 11.41
N VAL A 46 2.08 -21.55 12.34
CA VAL A 46 2.80 -20.26 12.37
C VAL A 46 3.76 -20.16 11.18
N GLY A 47 4.48 -21.24 10.85
CA GLY A 47 5.36 -21.29 9.69
C GLY A 47 4.61 -21.17 8.37
N GLY A 48 3.45 -21.83 8.24
CA GLY A 48 2.59 -21.73 7.06
C GLY A 48 2.03 -20.32 6.88
N ALA A 49 1.54 -19.69 7.96
CA ALA A 49 1.08 -18.31 7.92
C ALA A 49 2.23 -17.34 7.57
N GLY A 50 3.41 -17.53 8.17
CA GLY A 50 4.60 -16.73 7.87
C GLY A 50 5.05 -16.87 6.42
N TYR A 51 5.07 -18.10 5.89
CA TYR A 51 5.39 -18.36 4.49
C TYR A 51 4.36 -17.72 3.55
N TYR A 52 3.07 -17.85 3.84
CA TYR A 52 2.01 -17.29 3.02
C TYR A 52 2.07 -15.75 2.97
N LEU A 53 2.28 -15.09 4.11
CA LEU A 53 2.42 -13.64 4.19
C LEU A 53 3.75 -13.13 3.60
N GLY A 54 4.82 -13.92 3.68
CA GLY A 54 6.10 -13.62 3.03
C GLY A 54 6.04 -13.76 1.50
N ALA A 55 5.35 -14.79 1.01
CA ALA A 55 5.16 -15.01 -0.43
C ALA A 55 4.14 -14.04 -1.04
N ASN A 56 3.14 -13.61 -0.26
CA ASN A 56 2.12 -12.65 -0.68
C ASN A 56 2.21 -11.41 0.21
N PRO A 57 3.17 -10.50 -0.05
CA PRO A 57 3.26 -9.26 0.69
C PRO A 57 1.92 -8.51 0.53
N THR A 58 1.25 -8.28 1.65
CA THR A 58 0.01 -7.51 1.68
C THR A 58 0.33 -6.06 1.32
N SER A 59 0.29 -5.72 0.03
CA SER A 59 0.41 -4.31 -0.40
C SER A 59 -0.79 -3.55 0.14
N GLY A 60 -0.54 -2.48 0.91
CA GLY A 60 -1.58 -1.71 1.59
C GLY A 60 -2.56 -0.97 0.66
N THR A 61 -2.43 -1.11 -0.66
CA THR A 61 -3.32 -0.54 -1.66
C THR A 61 -3.74 -1.60 -2.67
N SER A 62 -5.02 -1.58 -3.07
CA SER A 62 -5.58 -2.39 -4.15
C SER A 62 -5.33 -1.72 -5.51
N GLU A 63 -4.14 -1.16 -5.69
CA GLU A 63 -3.75 -0.56 -6.96
C GLU A 63 -3.01 -1.60 -7.80
N ALA A 64 -3.45 -1.77 -9.05
CA ALA A 64 -2.71 -2.57 -10.01
C ALA A 64 -1.36 -1.91 -10.23
N GLN A 65 -0.26 -2.67 -10.16
CA GLN A 65 1.07 -2.16 -10.47
C GLN A 65 1.11 -1.82 -11.97
N ILE A 66 1.03 -0.54 -12.29
CA ILE A 66 1.04 -0.07 -13.68
C ILE A 66 2.49 -0.05 -14.16
N ALA A 67 2.79 -0.83 -15.20
CA ALA A 67 4.09 -0.79 -15.85
C ALA A 67 4.25 0.56 -16.57
N THR A 68 5.10 1.43 -16.03
CA THR A 68 5.51 2.69 -16.64
C THR A 68 6.48 2.42 -17.79
N SER A 69 6.37 3.18 -18.90
CA SER A 69 7.33 3.08 -19.99
C SER A 69 8.70 3.60 -19.56
N ALA A 70 9.76 2.87 -19.91
CA ALA A 70 11.13 3.08 -19.41
C ALA A 70 11.66 4.51 -19.62
N ASN A 71 11.30 5.15 -20.73
CA ASN A 71 11.77 6.49 -21.11
C ASN A 71 10.70 7.58 -20.95
N SER A 72 9.61 7.32 -20.23
CA SER A 72 8.49 8.26 -20.12
C SER A 72 8.61 9.24 -18.96
N LYS A 73 9.73 9.20 -18.23
CA LYS A 73 9.95 10.12 -17.11
C LYS A 73 10.33 11.50 -17.67
N PRO A 74 9.64 12.57 -17.25
CA PRO A 74 9.85 13.92 -17.80
C PRO A 74 11.28 14.47 -17.67
N TRP A 75 12.03 14.02 -16.66
CA TRP A 75 13.41 14.46 -16.43
C TRP A 75 14.47 13.67 -17.21
N GLU A 76 14.11 12.54 -17.80
CA GLU A 76 15.02 11.73 -18.64
C GLU A 76 14.96 12.16 -20.11
N GLN A 77 13.90 12.88 -20.50
CA GLN A 77 13.76 13.40 -21.86
C GLN A 77 14.38 14.79 -21.99
N PRO A 78 15.04 15.09 -23.12
CA PRO A 78 15.53 16.44 -23.39
C PRO A 78 14.35 17.41 -23.40
N ALA A 79 14.41 18.47 -22.60
CA ALA A 79 13.36 19.47 -22.54
C ALA A 79 13.14 20.04 -23.95
N PRO A 80 11.91 19.97 -24.50
CA PRO A 80 11.61 20.65 -25.75
C PRO A 80 11.90 22.15 -25.58
N SER A 81 12.43 22.78 -26.63
CA SER A 81 12.91 24.17 -26.63
C SER A 81 11.84 25.20 -26.26
N ASP A 82 10.57 24.83 -26.36
CA ASP A 82 9.43 25.62 -25.92
C ASP A 82 9.01 25.15 -24.53
N SER A 83 8.84 26.09 -23.60
CA SER A 83 8.52 25.87 -22.17
C SER A 83 7.15 25.21 -21.89
N LYS A 84 6.58 24.53 -22.88
CA LYS A 84 5.27 23.88 -22.93
C LYS A 84 5.41 22.41 -23.40
N GLY A 85 6.42 21.70 -22.90
CA GLY A 85 6.60 20.28 -23.19
C GLY A 85 5.48 19.40 -22.62
N ASP A 86 5.15 18.32 -23.32
CA ASP A 86 4.28 17.26 -22.78
C ASP A 86 5.04 16.44 -21.74
N PHE A 87 4.98 16.87 -20.48
CA PHE A 87 5.62 16.22 -19.34
C PHE A 87 4.78 15.08 -18.73
N LYS A 88 3.98 14.40 -19.55
CA LYS A 88 3.12 13.30 -19.08
C LYS A 88 3.91 12.00 -19.03
N TYR A 89 3.75 11.26 -17.94
CA TYR A 89 4.21 9.87 -17.89
C TYR A 89 3.44 9.02 -18.89
N GLN A 90 4.06 7.95 -19.37
CA GLN A 90 3.43 6.98 -20.24
C GLN A 90 3.40 5.61 -19.55
N TYR A 91 2.32 4.88 -19.77
CA TYR A 91 2.14 3.58 -19.18
C TYR A 91 1.68 2.55 -20.21
N TYR A 92 1.96 1.30 -19.93
CA TYR A 92 1.43 0.17 -20.70
C TYR A 92 0.03 -0.18 -20.21
N PRO A 93 -1.01 -0.08 -21.06
CA PRO A 93 -2.36 -0.48 -20.68
C PRO A 93 -2.40 -1.93 -20.20
N GLY A 94 -3.00 -2.14 -19.01
CA GLY A 94 -3.08 -3.46 -18.39
C GLY A 94 -1.74 -4.04 -17.91
N GLY A 95 -0.68 -3.22 -17.83
CA GLY A 95 0.65 -3.66 -17.38
C GLY A 95 1.38 -4.56 -18.38
N ASN A 96 0.88 -4.68 -19.62
CA ASN A 96 1.49 -5.53 -20.65
C ASN A 96 2.42 -4.71 -21.57
N PRO A 97 3.75 -4.95 -21.55
CA PRO A 97 4.72 -4.23 -22.39
C PRO A 97 4.53 -4.40 -23.90
N ALA A 98 3.74 -5.39 -24.34
CA ALA A 98 3.41 -5.59 -25.75
C ALA A 98 2.38 -4.58 -26.28
N ASN A 99 1.64 -3.91 -25.40
CA ASN A 99 0.68 -2.89 -25.80
C ASN A 99 1.38 -1.55 -26.10
N ALA A 100 0.80 -0.75 -27.00
CA ALA A 100 1.33 0.60 -27.24
C ALA A 100 1.22 1.45 -25.95
N PRO A 101 2.28 2.18 -25.56
CA PRO A 101 2.23 3.09 -24.42
C PRO A 101 1.14 4.15 -24.58
N ARG A 102 0.46 4.49 -23.49
CA ARG A 102 -0.52 5.58 -23.44
C ARG A 102 -0.11 6.64 -22.43
N ASP A 103 -0.46 7.88 -22.72
CA ASP A 103 -0.20 9.00 -21.83
C ASP A 103 -1.09 8.91 -20.58
N ALA A 104 -0.50 9.23 -19.43
CA ALA A 104 -1.21 9.31 -18.17
C ALA A 104 -2.26 10.43 -18.23
N PRO A 105 -3.41 10.25 -17.55
CA PRO A 105 -4.36 11.32 -17.36
C PRO A 105 -3.67 12.52 -16.69
N SER A 106 -4.09 13.74 -17.06
CA SER A 106 -3.53 14.96 -16.47
C SER A 106 -3.78 15.00 -14.97
N ALA A 107 -2.81 15.52 -14.21
CA ALA A 107 -2.94 15.72 -12.76
C ALA A 107 -4.14 16.61 -12.39
N LEU A 108 -4.59 17.47 -13.31
CA LEU A 108 -5.80 18.26 -13.19
C LEU A 108 -6.92 17.59 -13.98
N HIS A 109 -7.99 17.22 -13.29
CA HIS A 109 -9.21 16.68 -13.87
C HIS A 109 -10.37 17.64 -13.59
N SER A 110 -10.95 18.24 -14.63
CA SER A 110 -12.16 19.06 -14.52
C SER A 110 -13.33 18.33 -15.15
N VAL A 111 -14.30 17.92 -14.34
CA VAL A 111 -15.59 17.40 -14.84
C VAL A 111 -16.56 18.55 -14.92
N ILE A 112 -17.06 18.81 -16.13
CA ILE A 112 -18.19 19.70 -16.33
C ILE A 112 -19.44 18.85 -16.18
N VAL A 113 -20.22 19.11 -15.13
CA VAL A 113 -21.51 18.43 -14.92
C VAL A 113 -22.61 19.27 -15.58
N PRO A 114 -23.22 18.80 -16.68
CA PRO A 114 -24.30 19.53 -17.33
C PRO A 114 -25.58 19.47 -16.48
N ASN A 115 -26.42 20.51 -16.58
CA ASN A 115 -27.78 20.56 -16.02
C ASN A 115 -27.86 20.39 -14.49
N VAL A 116 -27.21 21.30 -13.76
CA VAL A 116 -27.37 21.39 -12.30
C VAL A 116 -28.45 22.43 -11.94
N ASN A 117 -29.38 22.07 -11.04
CA ASN A 117 -30.40 22.99 -10.51
C ASN A 117 -29.80 23.89 -9.41
N LEU A 118 -28.76 24.67 -9.74
CA LEU A 118 -28.19 25.66 -8.83
C LEU A 118 -28.95 26.99 -8.92
N PRO A 119 -29.14 27.71 -7.79
CA PRO A 119 -29.59 29.10 -7.80
C PRO A 119 -28.71 29.96 -8.73
N LYS A 120 -29.33 30.91 -9.44
CA LYS A 120 -28.69 31.72 -10.50
C LYS A 120 -27.37 32.38 -10.04
N GLU A 121 -27.33 32.88 -8.81
CA GLU A 121 -26.14 33.52 -8.23
C GLU A 121 -24.94 32.57 -8.13
N LEU A 122 -25.16 31.32 -7.72
CA LEU A 122 -24.11 30.31 -7.62
C LEU A 122 -23.73 29.77 -8.99
N HIS A 123 -24.71 29.66 -9.90
CA HIS A 123 -24.45 29.28 -11.28
C HIS A 123 -23.51 30.27 -11.97
N GLU A 124 -23.77 31.58 -11.90
CA GLU A 124 -22.89 32.58 -12.52
C GLU A 124 -21.50 32.65 -11.86
N LYS A 125 -21.40 32.41 -10.55
CA LYS A 125 -20.11 32.42 -9.82
C LYS A 125 -19.20 31.23 -10.19
N TYR A 126 -19.75 30.02 -10.26
CA TYR A 126 -18.97 28.80 -10.48
C TYR A 126 -18.97 28.31 -11.94
N ASN A 127 -19.81 28.86 -12.81
CA ASN A 127 -19.79 28.55 -14.23
C ASN A 127 -18.51 29.11 -14.89
N LYS A 128 -17.79 28.19 -15.55
CA LYS A 128 -16.60 28.47 -16.34
C LYS A 128 -16.89 28.53 -17.84
N TRP A 129 -18.09 28.12 -18.26
CA TRP A 129 -18.48 28.08 -19.68
C TRP A 129 -18.86 29.48 -20.18
N GLY A 130 -18.19 29.95 -21.25
CA GLY A 130 -18.48 31.22 -21.92
C GLY A 130 -17.83 32.47 -21.30
N LYS A 131 -16.78 32.31 -20.47
CA LYS A 131 -15.98 33.43 -19.93
C LYS A 131 -14.59 33.41 -20.57
N ASP A 132 -14.09 34.58 -20.96
CA ASP A 132 -12.77 34.70 -21.59
C ASP A 132 -11.66 34.30 -20.61
N GLY A 133 -10.81 33.35 -21.02
CA GLY A 133 -9.64 32.90 -20.27
C GLY A 133 -9.74 31.54 -19.57
N TYR A 134 -10.79 30.74 -19.84
CA TYR A 134 -10.90 29.33 -19.45
C TYR A 134 -11.23 28.42 -20.64
#